data_AF-A0A358E1Q2-F1
#
_entry.id   AF-A0A358E1Q2-F1
#
_cell.length_a   1.000
_cell.length_b   1.000
_cell.length_c   1.000
_cell.angle_alpha   90.00
_cell.angle_beta   90.00
_cell.angle_gamma   90.00
#
_symmetry.space_group_name_H-M   'P 1'
#
loop_
_entity.id
_entity.type
_entity.pdbx_description
1 polymer ?
#
loop_
_entity_poly.entity_id
_entity_poly.type
_entity_poly.pdbx_seq_one_letter_code
_entity_poly.pdbx_strand_id
1 'polypeptide(L)'
;MTKVTLLGIAMLFCSACTEEQTTWHNAYDIENELHLLTQESDRQVIFARLQEIHQTLPLYIQREQQIASLEGEMAKWLVTLNTSLRNAPLHHATIENCESWRRAMEVSWQQELSLLNERAKEVWRVMLATCKA
;
A
#
# COMPACT_ATOMS: atom_id res chain seq x y z
N MET A 1 39.07 40.61 29.31
CA MET A 1 37.76 40.53 28.61
C MET A 1 38.00 39.95 27.24
N THR A 2 37.79 38.65 27.08
CA THR A 2 38.03 37.92 25.83
C THR A 2 36.69 37.34 25.40
N LYS A 3 36.13 37.88 24.31
CA LYS A 3 34.84 37.44 23.76
C LYS A 3 35.01 36.06 23.13
N VAL A 4 34.30 35.08 23.66
CA VAL A 4 34.09 33.78 23.03
C VAL A 4 33.00 33.96 21.97
N THR A 5 33.35 33.80 20.70
CA THR A 5 32.37 33.77 19.60
C THR A 5 32.20 32.33 19.15
N LEU A 6 31.23 31.65 19.75
CA LEU A 6 30.67 30.38 19.25
C LEU A 6 29.70 30.72 18.12
N LEU A 7 30.10 30.46 16.87
CA LEU A 7 29.22 30.23 15.73
C LEU A 7 29.33 28.73 15.46
N GLY A 8 28.40 27.88 15.90
CA GLY A 8 26.99 27.92 15.56
C GLY A 8 26.76 27.07 14.31
N ILE A 9 27.16 25.78 14.36
CA ILE A 9 26.80 24.80 13.34
C ILE A 9 25.32 24.48 13.56
N ALA A 10 24.44 25.17 12.83
CA ALA A 10 23.05 24.76 12.72
C ALA A 10 22.98 23.57 11.76
N MET A 11 23.20 22.36 12.29
CA MET A 11 22.71 21.15 11.64
C MET A 11 21.18 21.18 11.74
N LEU A 12 20.54 21.73 10.71
CA LEU A 12 19.10 21.60 10.48
C LEU A 12 18.82 20.14 10.07
N PHE A 13 18.94 19.21 11.02
CA PHE A 13 18.24 17.94 10.94
C PHE A 13 16.76 18.25 11.15
N CYS A 14 15.98 18.19 10.07
CA CYS A 14 14.52 18.19 10.14
C CYS A 14 14.11 17.00 11.02
N SER A 15 13.85 17.27 12.30
CA SER A 15 13.52 16.29 13.33
C SER A 15 12.02 15.94 13.31
N ALA A 16 11.33 16.25 12.20
CA ALA A 16 9.89 16.11 12.02
C ALA A 16 9.50 15.30 10.76
N CYS A 17 10.45 14.62 10.13
CA CYS A 17 10.17 13.68 9.03
C CYS A 17 10.59 12.26 9.42
N THR A 18 10.21 11.80 10.60
CA THR A 18 9.98 10.36 10.78
C THR A 18 8.52 10.15 10.43
N GLU A 19 8.21 10.05 9.14
CA GLU A 19 7.07 9.23 8.73
C GLU A 19 7.26 7.91 9.45
N GLU A 20 6.34 7.58 10.35
CA GLU A 20 6.30 6.30 11.01
C GLU A 20 6.00 5.28 9.90
N GLN A 21 7.06 4.79 9.27
CA GLN A 21 6.96 3.92 8.11
C GLN A 21 6.25 2.66 8.59
N THR A 22 5.06 2.35 8.03
CA THR A 22 4.28 1.22 8.51
C THR A 22 5.12 -0.07 8.49
N THR A 23 5.34 -0.64 9.67
CA THR A 23 6.05 -1.91 9.82
C THR A 23 5.03 -3.06 9.90
N TRP A 24 4.93 -3.83 8.82
CA TRP A 24 4.15 -5.06 8.78
C TRP A 24 4.87 -6.17 9.57
N HIS A 25 4.22 -6.77 10.56
CA HIS A 25 4.78 -7.87 11.34
C HIS A 25 4.50 -9.23 10.68
N ASN A 26 3.39 -9.34 9.96
CA ASN A 26 3.00 -10.53 9.23
C ASN A 26 1.98 -10.19 8.11
N ALA A 27 1.64 -11.18 7.29
CA ALA A 27 0.77 -10.99 6.12
C ALA A 27 -0.67 -10.62 6.48
N TYR A 28 -1.14 -11.03 7.67
CA TYR A 28 -2.47 -10.71 8.17
C TYR A 28 -2.59 -9.26 8.60
N ASP A 29 -1.50 -8.57 8.94
CA ASP A 29 -1.54 -7.13 9.21
C ASP A 29 -1.98 -6.37 7.93
N ILE A 30 -1.49 -6.81 6.77
CA ILE A 30 -1.83 -6.23 5.46
C ILE A 30 -3.26 -6.58 5.06
N GLU A 31 -3.69 -7.83 5.28
CA GLU A 31 -5.08 -8.24 5.08
C GLU A 31 -6.04 -7.42 5.96
N ASN A 32 -5.69 -7.24 7.24
CA ASN A 32 -6.49 -6.46 8.17
C ASN A 32 -6.53 -4.97 7.80
N GLU A 33 -5.42 -4.38 7.35
CA GLU A 33 -5.44 -2.99 6.88
C GLU A 33 -6.40 -2.84 5.69
N LEU A 34 -6.34 -3.74 4.70
CA LEU A 34 -7.29 -3.71 3.57
C LEU A 34 -8.74 -3.88 4.04
N HIS A 35 -8.97 -4.76 5.02
CA HIS A 35 -10.29 -4.93 5.61
C HIS A 35 -10.78 -3.62 6.26
N LEU A 36 -9.95 -2.95 7.05
CA LEU A 36 -10.27 -1.66 7.68
C LEU A 36 -10.56 -0.58 6.63
N LEU A 37 -9.81 -0.56 5.52
CA LEU A 37 -10.04 0.38 4.43
C LEU A 37 -11.40 0.18 3.73
N THR A 38 -12.00 -1.02 3.80
CA THR A 38 -13.39 -1.19 3.31
C THR A 38 -14.44 -0.49 4.17
N GLN A 39 -14.08 -0.12 5.39
CA GLN A 39 -14.94 0.57 6.36
C GLN A 39 -14.69 2.09 6.36
N GLU A 40 -13.61 2.55 5.72
CA GLU A 40 -13.32 3.97 5.55
C GLU A 40 -14.21 4.58 4.46
N SER A 41 -14.64 5.82 4.70
CA SER A 41 -15.51 6.58 3.81
C SER A 41 -14.76 7.70 3.08
N ASP A 42 -13.66 8.20 3.65
CA ASP A 42 -12.84 9.23 3.04
C ASP A 42 -11.94 8.63 1.95
N ARG A 43 -12.31 8.91 0.71
CA ARG A 43 -11.58 8.51 -0.49
C ARG A 43 -10.09 8.88 -0.44
N GLN A 44 -9.73 10.05 0.08
CA GLN A 44 -8.33 10.51 0.12
C GLN A 44 -7.52 9.70 1.14
N VAL A 45 -8.15 9.34 2.27
CA VAL A 45 -7.54 8.46 3.27
C VAL A 45 -7.28 7.08 2.65
N ILE A 46 -8.29 6.50 1.98
CA ILE A 46 -8.15 5.19 1.32
C ILE A 46 -7.04 5.23 0.27
N PHE A 47 -7.02 6.28 -0.56
CA PHE A 47 -6.01 6.44 -1.60
C PHE A 47 -4.60 6.57 -1.02
N ALA A 48 -4.41 7.42 -0.01
CA ALA A 48 -3.11 7.59 0.64
C ALA A 48 -2.61 6.28 1.27
N ARG A 49 -3.48 5.51 1.92
CA ARG A 49 -3.11 4.22 2.52
C ARG A 49 -2.83 3.15 1.46
N LEU A 50 -3.58 3.10 0.36
CA LEU A 50 -3.22 2.23 -0.77
C LEU A 50 -1.85 2.59 -1.37
N GLN A 51 -1.50 3.89 -1.45
CA GLN A 51 -0.18 4.31 -1.89
C GLN A 51 0.92 3.85 -0.93
N GLU A 52 0.69 3.96 0.37
CA GLU A 52 1.63 3.47 1.39
C GLU A 52 1.81 1.94 1.33
N ILE A 53 0.72 1.18 1.21
CA ILE A 53 0.78 -0.27 1.02
C ILE A 53 1.57 -0.60 -0.25
N HIS A 54 1.30 0.09 -1.36
CA HIS A 54 2.01 -0.12 -2.61
C HIS A 54 3.52 0.13 -2.50
N GLN A 55 3.93 1.14 -1.72
CA GLN A 55 5.35 1.45 -1.52
C GLN A 55 6.06 0.45 -0.60
N THR A 56 5.38 -0.05 0.43
CA THR A 56 5.98 -0.90 1.47
C THR A 56 5.88 -2.40 1.17
N LEU A 57 4.83 -2.84 0.48
CA LEU A 57 4.53 -4.25 0.22
C LEU A 57 5.66 -5.00 -0.53
N PRO A 58 6.31 -4.45 -1.58
CA PRO A 58 7.38 -5.17 -2.27
C PRO A 58 8.55 -5.53 -1.34
N LEU A 59 8.93 -4.63 -0.44
CA LEU A 59 10.02 -4.84 0.52
C LEU A 59 9.65 -5.89 1.57
N TYR A 60 8.39 -5.87 2.02
CA TYR A 60 7.86 -6.91 2.91
C TYR A 60 7.92 -8.28 2.25
N ILE A 61 7.38 -8.43 1.03
CA ILE A 61 7.39 -9.71 0.30
C ILE A 61 8.82 -10.23 0.12
N GLN A 62 9.76 -9.36 -0.28
CA GLN A 62 11.16 -9.73 -0.46
C GLN A 62 11.79 -10.25 0.84
N ARG A 63 11.54 -9.58 1.98
CA ARG A 63 12.05 -10.00 3.29
C ARG A 63 11.50 -11.37 3.69
N GLU A 64 10.19 -11.56 3.60
CA GLU A 64 9.54 -12.81 4.02
C GLU A 64 9.94 -14.01 3.14
N GLN A 65 10.14 -13.78 1.85
CA GLN A 65 10.67 -14.81 0.94
C GLN A 65 12.10 -15.23 1.30
N GLN A 66 12.95 -14.31 1.76
CA GLN A 66 14.32 -14.63 2.16
C GLN A 66 14.40 -15.49 3.42
N ILE A 67 13.42 -15.36 4.33
CA ILE A 67 13.37 -16.12 5.58
C ILE A 67 12.40 -17.31 5.52
N ALA A 68 11.87 -17.63 4.32
CA ALA A 68 10.94 -18.72 4.06
C ALA A 68 9.68 -18.73 4.95
N SER A 69 9.22 -17.55 5.41
CA SER A 69 8.02 -17.41 6.25
C SER A 69 6.72 -17.30 5.43
N LEU A 70 6.82 -17.01 4.14
CA LEU A 70 5.68 -16.76 3.27
C LEU A 70 5.43 -17.93 2.31
N GLU A 71 4.45 -18.78 2.63
CA GLU A 71 4.06 -19.94 1.82
C GLU A 71 2.54 -20.04 1.60
N GLY A 72 2.13 -20.91 0.68
CA GLY A 72 0.73 -21.28 0.46
C GLY A 72 -0.14 -20.16 -0.12
N GLU A 73 -1.45 -20.21 0.19
CA GLU A 73 -2.45 -19.28 -0.35
C GLU A 73 -2.20 -17.83 0.08
N MET A 74 -1.62 -17.60 1.26
CA MET A 74 -1.30 -16.25 1.72
C MET A 74 -0.15 -15.62 0.90
N ALA A 75 0.87 -16.41 0.57
CA ALA A 75 1.95 -15.99 -0.33
C ALA A 75 1.41 -15.58 -1.70
N LYS A 76 0.57 -16.45 -2.29
CA LYS A 76 -0.06 -16.21 -3.57
C LYS A 76 -0.91 -14.94 -3.52
N TRP A 77 -1.73 -14.79 -2.49
CA TRP A 77 -2.56 -13.60 -2.30
C TRP A 77 -1.74 -12.31 -2.22
N LEU A 78 -0.67 -12.26 -1.41
CA LEU A 78 0.19 -11.07 -1.28
C LEU A 78 0.90 -10.70 -2.60
N VAL A 79 1.40 -11.70 -3.33
CA VAL A 79 2.04 -11.49 -4.64
C VAL A 79 1.02 -10.96 -5.66
N THR A 80 -0.20 -11.49 -5.65
CA THR A 80 -1.28 -11.01 -6.53
C THR A 80 -1.76 -9.61 -6.14
N LEU A 81 -1.85 -9.29 -4.84
CA LEU A 81 -2.11 -7.93 -4.36
C LEU A 81 -1.04 -6.96 -4.86
N ASN A 82 0.24 -7.29 -4.68
CA ASN A 82 1.34 -6.46 -5.16
C ASN A 82 1.27 -6.23 -6.67
N THR A 83 0.96 -7.27 -7.44
CA THR A 83 0.76 -7.16 -8.89
C THR A 83 -0.41 -6.24 -9.23
N SER A 84 -1.51 -6.34 -8.48
CA SER A 84 -2.69 -5.47 -8.64
C SER A 84 -2.35 -4.01 -8.39
N LEU A 85 -1.61 -3.71 -7.32
CA LEU A 85 -1.19 -2.35 -6.97
C LEU A 85 -0.19 -1.77 -7.98
N ARG A 86 0.71 -2.60 -8.53
CA ARG A 86 1.65 -2.19 -9.59
C ARG A 86 0.96 -1.93 -10.93
N ASN A 87 -0.11 -2.67 -11.23
CA ASN A 87 -0.92 -2.46 -12.43
C ASN A 87 -1.92 -1.31 -12.24
N ALA A 88 -2.19 -0.91 -11.00
CA ALA A 88 -3.07 0.19 -10.66
C ALA A 88 -2.38 1.55 -10.88
N PRO A 89 -3.17 2.61 -11.17
CA PRO A 89 -2.64 3.96 -11.42
C PRO A 89 -2.30 4.72 -10.13
N LEU A 90 -1.76 4.04 -9.11
CA LEU A 90 -1.39 4.63 -7.81
C LEU A 90 -0.18 5.56 -7.86
N HIS A 91 0.54 5.60 -8.99
CA HIS A 91 1.73 6.43 -9.20
C HIS A 91 1.42 7.90 -9.51
N HIS A 92 0.15 8.23 -9.76
CA HIS A 92 -0.27 9.60 -10.05
C HIS A 92 -0.91 10.23 -8.81
N ALA A 93 -0.74 11.54 -8.60
CA ALA A 93 -1.44 12.27 -7.54
C ALA A 93 -2.97 12.37 -7.79
N THR A 94 -3.44 11.81 -8.91
CA THR A 94 -4.83 11.83 -9.34
C THR A 94 -5.43 10.45 -9.29
N ILE A 95 -6.56 10.37 -8.61
CA ILE A 95 -7.46 9.21 -8.64
C ILE A 95 -8.04 9.05 -10.05
N GLU A 96 -7.80 7.88 -10.64
CA GLU A 96 -8.32 7.45 -11.95
C GLU A 96 -9.77 6.95 -11.90
N ASN A 97 -10.34 6.75 -13.09
CA ASN A 97 -11.67 6.18 -13.26
C ASN A 97 -11.73 4.68 -12.87
N CYS A 98 -12.94 4.19 -12.58
CA CYS A 98 -13.15 2.82 -12.12
C CYS A 98 -12.80 1.75 -13.17
N GLU A 99 -12.82 2.08 -14.47
CA GLU A 99 -12.45 1.14 -15.53
C GLU A 99 -10.94 0.82 -15.53
N SER A 100 -10.09 1.81 -15.26
CA SER A 100 -8.65 1.60 -15.09
C SER A 100 -8.35 0.65 -13.93
N TRP A 101 -9.07 0.83 -12.81
CA TRP A 101 -8.96 -0.05 -11.63
C TRP A 101 -9.46 -1.46 -11.90
N ARG A 102 -10.61 -1.60 -12.56
CA ARG A 102 -11.17 -2.89 -12.97
C ARG A 102 -10.17 -3.67 -13.81
N ARG A 103 -9.58 -3.02 -14.82
CA ARG A 103 -8.61 -3.67 -15.72
C ARG A 103 -7.35 -4.14 -14.96
N ALA A 104 -6.84 -3.32 -14.05
CA ALA A 104 -5.68 -3.70 -13.22
C ALA A 104 -5.98 -4.94 -12.37
N MET A 105 -7.19 -5.03 -11.80
CA MET A 105 -7.63 -6.22 -11.06
C MET A 105 -7.77 -7.44 -11.96
N GLU A 106 -8.55 -7.39 -13.02
CA GLU A 106 -8.79 -8.55 -13.89
C GLU A 106 -7.48 -9.13 -14.46
N VAL A 107 -6.53 -8.27 -14.84
CA VAL A 107 -5.19 -8.69 -15.30
C VAL A 107 -4.40 -9.40 -14.20
N SER A 108 -4.41 -8.88 -12.98
CA SER A 108 -3.59 -9.38 -11.88
C SER A 108 -4.13 -10.70 -11.31
N TRP A 109 -5.45 -10.83 -11.26
CA TRP A 109 -6.15 -12.01 -10.74
C TRP A 109 -6.44 -13.05 -11.82
N GLN A 110 -6.20 -12.72 -13.11
CA GLN A 110 -6.45 -13.56 -14.28
C GLN A 110 -7.89 -14.08 -14.36
N GLN A 111 -8.83 -13.29 -13.84
CA GLN A 111 -10.24 -13.64 -13.71
C GLN A 111 -11.09 -12.40 -13.87
N GLU A 112 -12.31 -12.58 -14.37
CA GLU A 112 -13.33 -11.52 -14.36
C GLU A 112 -13.71 -11.18 -12.91
N LEU A 113 -14.11 -9.92 -12.66
CA LEU A 113 -14.53 -9.47 -11.32
C LEU A 113 -15.62 -10.35 -10.69
N SER A 114 -16.52 -10.89 -11.52
CA SER A 114 -17.62 -11.77 -11.10
C SER A 114 -17.16 -13.12 -10.52
N LEU A 115 -15.95 -13.56 -10.86
CA LEU A 115 -15.37 -14.85 -10.49
C LEU A 115 -14.37 -14.77 -9.33
N LEU A 116 -14.05 -13.56 -8.88
CA LEU A 116 -13.13 -13.33 -7.78
C LEU A 116 -13.62 -14.03 -6.50
N ASN A 117 -12.67 -14.61 -5.74
CA ASN A 117 -12.96 -15.09 -4.39
C ASN A 117 -13.19 -13.91 -3.43
N GLU A 118 -13.68 -14.17 -2.21
CA GLU A 118 -14.03 -13.10 -1.27
C GLU A 118 -12.85 -12.21 -0.88
N ARG A 119 -11.64 -12.78 -0.79
CA ARG A 119 -10.43 -12.03 -0.46
C ARG A 119 -10.02 -11.08 -1.59
N ALA A 120 -10.16 -11.51 -2.85
CA ALA A 120 -9.93 -10.67 -4.01
C ALA A 120 -11.04 -9.61 -4.20
N LYS A 121 -12.29 -9.94 -3.86
CA LYS A 121 -13.39 -8.98 -3.81
C LYS A 121 -13.15 -7.90 -2.77
N GLU A 122 -12.52 -8.22 -1.64
CA GLU A 122 -12.17 -7.20 -0.64
C GLU A 122 -11.18 -6.18 -1.21
N VAL A 123 -10.10 -6.65 -1.85
CA VAL A 123 -9.17 -5.78 -2.58
C VAL A 123 -9.92 -4.91 -3.61
N TRP A 124 -10.84 -5.52 -4.36
CA TRP A 124 -11.66 -4.79 -5.33
C TRP A 124 -12.51 -3.70 -4.67
N ARG A 125 -13.15 -3.97 -3.53
CA ARG A 125 -13.96 -2.97 -2.79
C ARG A 125 -13.12 -1.77 -2.38
N VAL A 126 -11.90 -1.99 -1.89
CA VAL A 126 -10.97 -0.89 -1.52
C VAL A 126 -10.60 -0.07 -2.76
N MET A 127 -10.24 -0.73 -3.86
CA MET A 127 -9.92 -0.04 -5.11
C MET A 127 -11.11 0.77 -5.66
N LEU A 128 -12.30 0.18 -5.64
CA LEU A 128 -13.54 0.83 -6.08
C LEU A 128 -13.89 2.04 -5.19
N ALA A 129 -13.64 1.97 -3.88
CA ALA A 129 -13.84 3.10 -2.98
C ALA A 129 -12.93 4.29 -3.33
N THR A 130 -11.75 4.02 -3.89
CA THR A 130 -10.87 5.08 -4.37
C THR A 130 -11.30 5.69 -5.69
N CYS A 131 -11.87 4.93 -6.64
CA CYS A 131 -12.04 5.40 -8.02
C CYS A 131 -13.04 6.56 -8.18
N LYS A 132 -12.91 7.29 -9.29
CA LYS A 132 -13.93 8.22 -9.78
C LYS A 132 -14.93 7.48 -10.67
N ALA A 133 -16.22 7.64 -10.37
CA ALA A 133 -17.32 7.17 -11.20
C ALA A 133 -17.40 7.97 -12.51
#